data_AF-A0A9P4X1Z2-F1
#
_entry.id   AF-A0A9P4X1Z2-F1
#
_cell.length_a   1.000
_cell.length_b   1.000
_cell.length_c   1.000
_cell.angle_alpha   90.00
_cell.angle_beta   90.00
_cell.angle_gamma   90.00
#
_symmetry.space_group_name_H-M   'P 1'
#
loop_
_entity.id
_entity.type
_entity.pdbx_description
1 polymer ?
#
loop_
_entity_poly.entity_id
_entity_poly.type
_entity_poly.pdbx_seq_one_letter_code
_entity_poly.pdbx_strand_id
1 'polypeptide(L)'
;MYPIHWPGADSTPREMRVHPDDTHIGWSSFTPGGQFAYFGRLSFNAAPADSGPRVPRYDLVNINLLLDPARSAPLKTNATHLTIHHDAITVGELRGFSGSGDEITYIGYPSESTNIDLYAVHVETGAVRRLTSHPEYADPIAFSADDEWFVTMDTRGSDRQMWMAGLRGIPPLIDVVAVTAAASTRNNGARRFFQPILIDRHGDRGEYFGQRVNALGDGSNGAINDPNWNGRADPAFSLDGTKIVYWQALVSAPACGGEALMECPESTAQGGREYRVMLAKLKDRKSVPLKDVYKVPDYLTWATPFKPGSLLPSRLIVPPGNYTLCGQVSGYAQVRFIGEVSINRVAVNYTDYADGEDYVLNGYEDVTVSITPPKVWEDKLDWYSDIVQTRFGLVTATKRTRADGFHLRIDAMTNVFDANGTLTTTVGDKKYGQPVNGE
;
A
#
# COMPACT_ATOMS: atom_id res chain seq x y z
N MET A 1 20.27 -18.95 17.66
CA MET A 1 19.62 -17.78 17.04
C MET A 1 20.07 -16.56 17.85
N TYR A 2 20.69 -15.57 17.20
CA TYR A 2 21.17 -14.35 17.86
C TYR A 2 20.15 -13.22 17.64
N PRO A 3 19.83 -12.40 18.65
CA PRO A 3 18.88 -11.30 18.48
C PRO A 3 19.47 -10.21 17.59
N ILE A 4 18.59 -9.45 16.92
CA ILE A 4 18.94 -8.20 16.25
C ILE A 4 18.68 -7.06 17.24
N HIS A 5 19.66 -6.17 17.41
CA HIS A 5 19.63 -5.08 18.36
C HIS A 5 19.56 -3.73 17.65
N TRP A 6 18.55 -2.95 18.03
CA TRP A 6 18.32 -1.57 17.61
C TRP A 6 18.37 -0.67 18.85
N PRO A 7 19.32 0.27 18.96
CA PRO A 7 19.48 1.08 20.17
C PRO A 7 18.54 2.30 20.23
N GLY A 8 17.55 2.43 19.34
CA GLY A 8 16.57 3.51 19.38
C GLY A 8 15.51 3.28 20.46
N ALA A 9 15.58 4.03 21.56
CA ALA A 9 14.74 3.85 22.75
C ALA A 9 13.22 4.00 22.51
N ASP A 10 12.83 4.78 21.49
CA ASP A 10 11.43 5.15 21.22
C ASP A 10 10.86 4.48 19.95
N SER A 11 11.54 3.47 19.40
CA SER A 11 11.09 2.82 18.16
C SER A 11 11.49 1.34 18.10
N THR A 12 10.55 0.48 17.72
CA THR A 12 10.79 -0.96 17.56
C THR A 12 10.87 -1.30 16.07
N PRO A 13 11.91 -2.03 15.61
CA PRO A 13 11.94 -2.55 14.24
C PRO A 13 10.75 -3.49 13.99
N ARG A 14 10.06 -3.28 12.88
CA ARG A 14 9.00 -4.16 12.37
C ARG A 14 9.22 -4.39 10.87
N GLU A 15 8.60 -5.45 10.35
CA GLU A 15 8.72 -5.82 8.94
C GLU A 15 10.18 -5.91 8.47
N MET A 16 11.02 -6.54 9.29
CA MET A 16 12.42 -6.75 8.93
C MET A 16 12.49 -7.63 7.68
N ARG A 17 13.29 -7.20 6.70
CA ARG A 17 13.56 -7.90 5.44
C ARG A 17 15.06 -7.96 5.26
N VAL A 18 15.63 -9.16 5.25
CA VAL A 18 17.05 -9.37 4.99
C VAL A 18 17.31 -9.16 3.51
N HIS A 19 18.36 -8.41 3.18
CA HIS A 19 18.78 -8.18 1.81
C HIS A 19 19.43 -9.47 1.26
N PRO A 20 19.32 -9.78 -0.05
CA PRO A 20 19.88 -11.00 -0.63
C PRO A 20 21.40 -11.21 -0.44
N ASP A 21 22.14 -10.17 -0.03
CA ASP A 21 23.58 -10.25 0.25
C ASP A 21 23.92 -10.80 1.64
N ASP A 22 22.91 -11.14 2.44
CA ASP A 22 23.00 -11.65 3.81
C ASP A 22 23.71 -10.72 4.81
N THR A 23 24.04 -9.48 4.41
CA THR A 23 24.75 -8.53 5.27
C THR A 23 23.96 -7.26 5.56
N HIS A 24 22.97 -6.94 4.73
CA HIS A 24 22.10 -5.78 4.92
C HIS A 24 20.67 -6.18 5.27
N ILE A 25 19.94 -5.23 5.85
CA ILE A 25 18.56 -5.41 6.29
C ILE A 25 17.79 -4.11 6.15
N GLY A 26 16.55 -4.22 5.67
CA GLY A 26 15.56 -3.15 5.66
C GLY A 26 14.50 -3.38 6.74
N TRP A 27 13.98 -2.32 7.35
CA TRP A 27 12.88 -2.42 8.31
C TRP A 27 12.06 -1.13 8.37
N SER A 28 10.85 -1.23 8.92
CA SER A 28 10.02 -0.07 9.26
C SER A 28 9.96 0.11 10.78
N SER A 29 9.63 1.30 11.24
CA SER A 29 9.41 1.58 12.66
C SER A 29 8.38 2.69 12.85
N PHE A 30 7.46 2.49 13.79
CA PHE A 30 6.53 3.54 14.22
C PHE A 30 7.27 4.59 15.04
N THR A 31 6.80 5.84 14.91
CA THR A 31 7.38 7.03 15.52
C THR A 31 6.23 7.97 15.91
N PRO A 32 6.45 8.95 16.81
CA PRO A 32 5.40 9.89 17.22
C PRO A 32 4.75 10.70 16.09
N GLY A 33 5.36 10.73 14.89
CA GLY A 33 4.85 11.41 13.69
C GLY A 33 4.44 10.48 12.55
N GLY A 34 4.23 9.19 12.81
CA GLY A 34 3.84 8.19 11.81
C GLY A 34 4.85 7.04 11.72
N GLN A 35 5.19 6.61 10.50
CA GLN A 35 6.14 5.51 10.27
C GLN A 35 7.39 6.03 9.54
N PHE A 36 8.54 5.41 9.75
CA PHE A 36 9.71 5.58 8.90
C PHE A 36 10.29 4.22 8.53
N ALA A 37 10.94 4.16 7.36
CA ALA A 37 11.68 3.00 6.91
C ALA A 37 13.17 3.28 6.93
N TYR A 38 13.93 2.22 7.14
CA TYR A 38 15.37 2.28 7.34
C TYR A 38 16.04 1.13 6.59
N PHE A 39 17.32 1.35 6.29
CA PHE A 39 18.21 0.36 5.70
C PHE A 39 19.56 0.43 6.42
N GLY A 40 20.15 -0.72 6.73
CA GLY A 40 21.43 -0.74 7.42
C GLY A 40 22.09 -2.11 7.36
N ARG A 41 23.23 -2.21 8.01
CA ARG A 41 24.07 -3.40 7.99
C ARG A 41 23.96 -4.20 9.28
N LEU A 42 23.95 -5.52 9.14
CA LEU A 42 24.08 -6.47 10.25
C LEU A 42 25.55 -6.60 10.64
N SER A 43 25.88 -6.27 11.89
CA SER A 43 27.22 -6.46 12.45
C SER A 43 27.17 -7.41 13.65
N PHE A 44 27.80 -8.58 13.53
CA PHE A 44 27.84 -9.52 14.65
C PHE A 44 28.72 -9.00 15.79
N ASN A 45 28.16 -8.95 16.99
CA ASN A 45 28.82 -8.56 18.22
C ASN A 45 28.79 -9.73 19.20
N ALA A 46 29.94 -10.38 19.37
CA ALA A 46 30.07 -11.57 20.21
C ALA A 46 30.05 -11.26 21.72
N ALA A 47 30.39 -10.02 22.11
CA ALA A 47 30.53 -9.63 23.51
C ALA A 47 30.13 -8.16 23.72
N PRO A 48 28.83 -7.82 23.58
CA PRO A 48 28.38 -6.45 23.71
C PRO A 48 28.60 -5.89 25.12
N ALA A 49 29.16 -4.69 25.20
CA ALA A 49 29.49 -3.99 26.45
C ALA A 49 28.57 -2.81 26.76
N ASP A 50 27.70 -2.43 25.83
CA ASP A 50 26.78 -1.30 25.86
C ASP A 50 25.40 -1.66 26.43
N SER A 51 24.48 -0.69 26.42
CA SER A 51 23.07 -0.89 26.79
C SER A 51 22.39 -1.84 25.81
N GLY A 52 21.59 -2.78 26.33
CA GLY A 52 20.89 -3.79 25.53
C GLY A 52 21.22 -5.21 26.01
N PRO A 53 20.84 -6.25 25.23
CA PRO A 53 21.12 -7.64 25.59
C PRO A 53 22.63 -7.91 25.69
N ARG A 54 23.13 -8.30 26.87
CA ARG A 54 24.55 -8.66 27.11
C ARG A 54 24.91 -10.07 26.66
N VAL A 55 24.37 -10.47 25.51
CA VAL A 55 24.57 -11.77 24.87
C VAL A 55 25.03 -11.55 23.44
N PRO A 56 25.71 -12.51 22.79
CA PRO A 56 26.06 -12.37 21.38
C PRO A 56 24.83 -12.01 20.54
N ARG A 57 24.95 -11.01 19.66
CA ARG A 57 23.82 -10.40 18.93
C ARG A 57 24.29 -9.77 17.62
N TYR A 58 23.36 -9.41 16.74
CA TYR A 58 23.62 -8.56 15.60
C TYR A 58 23.23 -7.13 15.93
N ASP A 59 24.16 -6.19 15.86
CA ASP A 59 23.87 -4.77 15.97
C ASP A 59 23.53 -4.21 14.57
N LEU A 60 22.52 -3.36 14.50
CA LEU A 60 22.22 -2.57 13.29
C LEU A 60 23.16 -1.36 13.24
N VAL A 61 24.04 -1.33 12.24
CA VAL A 61 25.04 -0.28 12.03
C VAL A 61 24.88 0.35 10.65
N ASN A 62 25.54 1.50 10.43
CA ASN A 62 25.53 2.23 9.15
C ASN A 62 24.10 2.45 8.63
N ILE A 63 23.28 3.05 9.47
CA ILE A 63 21.84 3.13 9.23
C ILE A 63 21.55 4.33 8.33
N ASN A 64 20.66 4.10 7.38
CA ASN A 64 20.06 5.06 6.49
C ASN A 64 18.59 5.19 6.88
N LEU A 65 18.12 6.42 7.10
CA LEU A 65 16.71 6.75 7.03
C LEU A 65 16.34 6.87 5.55
N LEU A 66 15.38 6.07 5.08
CA LEU A 66 14.97 6.01 3.67
C LEU A 66 14.10 7.23 3.30
N LEU A 67 14.76 8.39 3.32
CA LEU A 67 14.24 9.70 3.01
C LEU A 67 15.32 10.45 2.22
N ASP A 68 14.94 10.96 1.06
CA ASP A 68 15.78 11.83 0.23
C ASP A 68 15.46 13.30 0.55
N PRO A 69 16.35 14.03 1.25
CA PRO A 69 16.10 15.41 1.64
C PRO A 69 16.27 16.39 0.47
N ALA A 70 16.92 15.98 -0.63
CA ALA A 70 17.17 16.81 -1.80
C ALA A 70 16.05 16.69 -2.84
N ARG A 71 15.31 15.57 -2.83
CA ARG A 71 14.21 15.34 -3.77
C ARG A 71 12.93 16.06 -3.35
N SER A 72 12.12 16.38 -4.36
CA SER A 72 10.80 16.97 -4.12
C SER A 72 9.86 15.93 -3.48
N ALA A 73 8.98 16.40 -2.61
CA ALA A 73 7.88 15.60 -2.10
C ALA A 73 6.87 15.23 -3.19
N PRO A 74 5.98 14.25 -2.95
CA PRO A 74 4.93 13.91 -3.90
C PRO A 74 4.05 15.10 -4.28
N LEU A 75 3.75 15.98 -3.31
CA LEU A 75 3.00 17.20 -3.52
C LEU A 75 3.88 18.39 -3.18
N LYS A 76 4.05 19.31 -4.13
CA LYS A 76 4.86 20.53 -3.95
C LYS A 76 4.08 21.74 -4.38
N THR A 77 4.19 22.81 -3.59
CA THR A 77 3.52 24.08 -3.88
C THR A 77 4.53 25.14 -4.26
N ASN A 78 4.15 26.00 -5.21
CA ASN A 78 4.85 27.22 -5.55
C ASN A 78 3.82 28.35 -5.72
N ALA A 79 3.75 29.23 -4.73
CA ALA A 79 2.65 30.19 -4.58
C ALA A 79 1.29 29.47 -4.66
N THR A 80 0.50 29.73 -5.70
CA THR A 80 -0.82 29.11 -5.93
C THR A 80 -0.77 27.90 -6.85
N HIS A 81 0.40 27.46 -7.31
CA HIS A 81 0.52 26.28 -8.17
C HIS A 81 0.87 25.05 -7.34
N LEU A 82 0.21 23.93 -7.64
CA LEU A 82 0.50 22.61 -7.08
C LEU A 82 1.08 21.73 -8.18
N THR A 83 2.13 20.97 -7.86
CA THR A 83 2.72 19.96 -8.74
C THR A 83 2.79 18.60 -8.05
N ILE A 84 2.56 17.54 -8.82
CA ILE A 84 2.73 16.16 -8.39
C ILE A 84 4.07 15.63 -8.90
N HIS A 85 4.85 15.03 -8.01
CA HIS A 85 6.17 14.44 -8.32
C HIS A 85 6.10 12.92 -8.18
N HIS A 86 5.88 12.22 -9.31
CA HIS A 86 5.81 10.75 -9.34
C HIS A 86 7.16 10.05 -9.09
N ASP A 87 8.27 10.80 -9.20
CA ASP A 87 9.63 10.33 -8.91
C ASP A 87 10.03 10.52 -7.44
N ALA A 88 9.16 11.09 -6.61
CA ALA A 88 9.41 11.29 -5.19
C ALA A 88 9.62 9.95 -4.45
N ILE A 89 10.69 9.85 -3.66
CA ILE A 89 10.96 8.67 -2.83
C ILE A 89 10.14 8.81 -1.54
N THR A 90 9.08 8.03 -1.42
CA THR A 90 8.18 8.03 -0.26
C THR A 90 8.02 6.66 0.33
N VAL A 91 9.07 6.19 1.01
CA VAL A 91 9.05 4.87 1.65
C VAL A 91 8.13 4.91 2.89
N GLY A 92 6.85 4.58 2.69
CA GLY A 92 5.84 4.49 3.73
C GLY A 92 6.04 3.24 4.58
N GLU A 93 6.07 2.08 3.94
CA GLU A 93 6.38 0.78 4.55
C GLU A 93 7.31 0.00 3.62
N LEU A 94 8.49 -0.39 4.14
CA LEU A 94 9.41 -1.25 3.41
C LEU A 94 8.81 -2.66 3.29
N ARG A 95 8.84 -3.23 2.09
CA ARG A 95 8.30 -4.56 1.79
C ARG A 95 9.36 -5.58 1.37
N GLY A 96 10.58 -5.13 1.07
CA GLY A 96 11.72 -6.01 0.81
C GLY A 96 12.62 -5.45 -0.27
N PHE A 97 13.13 -6.33 -1.11
CA PHE A 97 14.06 -6.00 -2.18
C PHE A 97 13.65 -6.71 -3.48
N SER A 98 14.23 -6.27 -4.60
CA SER A 98 14.29 -7.09 -5.82
C SER A 98 15.01 -8.41 -5.53
N GLY A 99 14.88 -9.38 -6.44
CA GLY A 99 15.52 -10.69 -6.32
C GLY A 99 17.04 -10.60 -6.30
N SER A 100 17.64 -9.71 -7.09
CA SER A 100 19.08 -9.41 -7.04
C SER A 100 19.47 -8.43 -5.93
N GLY A 101 18.53 -7.63 -5.40
CA GLY A 101 18.77 -6.70 -4.29
C GLY A 101 19.16 -5.27 -4.70
N ASP A 102 19.19 -4.96 -6.00
CA ASP A 102 19.49 -3.61 -6.49
C ASP A 102 18.36 -2.58 -6.26
N GLU A 103 17.17 -3.02 -5.86
CA GLU A 103 16.01 -2.16 -5.56
C GLU A 103 15.40 -2.47 -4.20
N ILE A 104 14.98 -1.43 -3.49
CA ILE A 104 14.12 -1.52 -2.29
C ILE A 104 12.66 -1.45 -2.75
N THR A 105 11.83 -2.37 -2.29
CA THR A 105 10.38 -2.37 -2.56
C THR A 105 9.60 -1.83 -1.37
N TYR A 106 8.54 -1.06 -1.64
CA TYR A 106 7.80 -0.36 -0.59
C TYR A 106 6.38 0.02 -1.00
N ILE A 107 5.54 0.28 0.01
CA ILE A 107 4.28 1.01 -0.16
C ILE A 107 4.61 2.51 -0.20
N GLY A 108 4.25 3.17 -1.30
CA GLY A 108 4.53 4.58 -1.56
C GLY A 108 3.33 5.49 -1.46
N TYR A 109 3.54 6.79 -1.70
CA TYR A 109 2.44 7.71 -1.94
C TYR A 109 1.66 7.27 -3.20
N PRO A 110 0.31 7.26 -3.18
CA PRO A 110 -0.47 6.77 -4.32
C PRO A 110 -0.18 7.60 -5.58
N SER A 111 -0.21 6.98 -6.76
CA SER A 111 -0.16 7.71 -8.03
C SER A 111 -1.56 8.11 -8.53
N GLU A 112 -2.58 7.37 -8.11
CA GLU A 112 -3.99 7.68 -8.31
C GLU A 112 -4.72 7.65 -6.97
N SER A 113 -5.79 8.44 -6.84
CA SER A 113 -6.43 8.62 -5.55
C SER A 113 -7.01 7.34 -4.97
N THR A 114 -6.83 7.12 -3.67
CA THR A 114 -7.30 5.99 -2.88
C THR A 114 -6.77 4.62 -3.26
N ASN A 115 -5.72 4.57 -4.08
CA ASN A 115 -4.93 3.36 -4.25
C ASN A 115 -3.92 3.20 -3.09
N ILE A 116 -3.50 1.97 -2.86
CA ILE A 116 -2.27 1.67 -2.12
C ILE A 116 -1.35 0.92 -3.07
N ASP A 117 -0.41 1.68 -3.64
CA ASP A 117 0.49 1.22 -4.68
C ASP A 117 1.83 0.74 -4.12
N LEU A 118 2.40 -0.27 -4.79
CA LEU A 118 3.76 -0.74 -4.57
C LEU A 118 4.72 -0.05 -5.54
N TYR A 119 5.90 0.28 -5.03
CA TYR A 119 6.99 0.91 -5.76
C TYR A 119 8.29 0.18 -5.52
N ALA A 120 9.25 0.43 -6.42
CA ALA A 120 10.65 0.08 -6.24
C ALA A 120 11.52 1.34 -6.39
N VAL A 121 12.58 1.43 -5.59
CA VAL A 121 13.62 2.47 -5.70
C VAL A 121 15.00 1.82 -5.79
N HIS A 122 15.77 2.19 -6.80
CA HIS A 122 17.13 1.68 -6.98
C HIS A 122 18.06 2.18 -5.87
N VAL A 123 18.84 1.28 -5.28
CA VAL A 123 19.68 1.53 -4.09
C VAL A 123 20.73 2.62 -4.30
N GLU A 124 21.41 2.66 -5.45
CA GLU A 124 22.40 3.72 -5.73
C GLU A 124 21.77 4.98 -6.39
N THR A 125 21.06 4.81 -7.50
CA THR A 125 20.60 5.96 -8.30
C THR A 125 19.38 6.67 -7.71
N GLY A 126 18.64 6.00 -6.83
CA GLY A 126 17.35 6.49 -6.35
C GLY A 126 16.28 6.56 -7.45
N ALA A 127 16.46 5.87 -8.60
CA ALA A 127 15.44 5.83 -9.63
C ALA A 127 14.19 5.10 -9.09
N VAL A 128 13.03 5.73 -9.23
CA VAL A 128 11.74 5.19 -8.73
C VAL A 128 10.95 4.62 -9.91
N ARG A 129 10.27 3.50 -9.68
CA ARG A 129 9.24 2.98 -10.59
C ARG A 129 8.05 2.44 -9.80
N ARG A 130 6.85 2.72 -10.32
CA ARG A 130 5.58 2.15 -9.84
C ARG A 130 5.49 0.69 -10.30
N LEU A 131 5.13 -0.22 -9.40
CA LEU A 131 5.00 -1.66 -9.68
C LEU A 131 3.55 -2.05 -9.93
N THR A 132 2.61 -1.45 -9.19
CA THR A 132 1.18 -1.73 -9.30
C THR A 132 0.41 -0.48 -9.66
N SER A 133 -0.50 -0.61 -10.62
CA SER A 133 -1.38 0.45 -11.08
C SER A 133 -2.83 0.01 -11.28
N HIS A 134 -3.17 -1.26 -11.04
CA HIS A 134 -4.57 -1.63 -10.82
C HIS A 134 -5.12 -0.84 -9.63
N PRO A 135 -6.38 -0.35 -9.67
CA PRO A 135 -7.00 0.26 -8.50
C PRO A 135 -7.01 -0.70 -7.30
N GLU A 136 -7.23 -0.16 -6.09
CA GLU A 136 -7.31 -0.89 -4.82
C GLU A 136 -5.97 -1.00 -4.05
N TYR A 137 -5.79 -2.07 -3.27
CA TYR A 137 -4.68 -2.23 -2.32
C TYR A 137 -3.78 -3.40 -2.68
N ALA A 138 -2.50 -3.12 -2.87
CA ALA A 138 -1.46 -4.12 -3.06
C ALA A 138 -0.47 -4.13 -1.89
N ASP A 139 -0.45 -5.22 -1.11
CA ASP A 139 0.62 -5.58 -0.17
C ASP A 139 0.31 -6.93 0.55
N PRO A 140 1.32 -7.77 0.88
CA PRO A 140 2.76 -7.57 0.62
C PRO A 140 3.25 -8.19 -0.70
N ILE A 141 4.52 -7.92 -1.02
CA ILE A 141 5.20 -8.30 -2.26
C ILE A 141 6.45 -9.14 -2.00
N ALA A 142 6.76 -10.07 -2.90
CA ALA A 142 8.04 -10.76 -2.99
C ALA A 142 8.49 -10.91 -4.44
N PHE A 143 9.76 -10.61 -4.73
CA PHE A 143 10.37 -10.87 -6.03
C PHE A 143 10.88 -12.31 -6.14
N SER A 144 10.87 -12.85 -7.35
CA SER A 144 11.61 -14.07 -7.68
C SER A 144 13.09 -13.77 -7.79
N ALA A 145 13.95 -14.75 -7.48
CA ALA A 145 15.41 -14.57 -7.39
C ALA A 145 16.09 -14.17 -8.71
N ASP A 146 15.40 -14.31 -9.85
CA ASP A 146 15.87 -13.85 -11.15
C ASP A 146 15.30 -12.48 -11.55
N ASP A 147 14.64 -11.74 -10.66
CA ASP A 147 14.01 -10.44 -10.94
C ASP A 147 12.93 -10.41 -12.02
N GLU A 148 12.62 -11.53 -12.69
CA GLU A 148 11.73 -11.50 -13.86
C GLU A 148 10.25 -11.43 -13.47
N TRP A 149 9.94 -11.73 -12.21
CA TRP A 149 8.59 -11.75 -11.67
C TRP A 149 8.55 -11.34 -10.21
N PHE A 150 7.41 -10.81 -9.78
CA PHE A 150 7.05 -10.67 -8.39
C PHE A 150 5.63 -11.18 -8.14
N VAL A 151 5.35 -11.56 -6.90
CA VAL A 151 4.01 -11.91 -6.43
C VAL A 151 3.62 -10.90 -5.37
N THR A 152 2.40 -10.37 -5.47
CA THR A 152 1.82 -9.50 -4.47
C THR A 152 0.51 -10.08 -3.95
N MET A 153 0.20 -9.83 -2.69
CA MET A 153 -1.15 -9.99 -2.15
C MET A 153 -1.91 -8.71 -2.44
N ASP A 154 -3.05 -8.83 -3.07
CA ASP A 154 -3.77 -7.67 -3.62
C ASP A 154 -5.28 -7.90 -3.47
N THR A 155 -6.04 -6.85 -3.21
CA THR A 155 -7.51 -6.96 -3.15
C THR A 155 -8.16 -7.05 -4.53
N ARG A 156 -7.39 -6.88 -5.61
CA ARG A 156 -7.87 -7.10 -6.97
C ARG A 156 -8.45 -8.50 -7.13
N GLY A 157 -9.63 -8.56 -7.72
CA GLY A 157 -10.43 -9.77 -7.86
C GLY A 157 -11.44 -10.02 -6.73
N SER A 158 -11.37 -9.27 -5.62
CA SER A 158 -12.47 -9.16 -4.65
C SER A 158 -13.32 -7.90 -4.83
N ASP A 159 -12.82 -6.94 -5.63
CA ASP A 159 -13.42 -5.61 -5.84
C ASP A 159 -13.63 -4.82 -4.54
N ARG A 160 -12.93 -5.18 -3.46
CA ARG A 160 -13.13 -4.69 -2.09
C ARG A 160 -13.11 -3.17 -2.00
N GLN A 161 -12.27 -2.51 -2.81
CA GLN A 161 -12.05 -1.07 -2.72
C GLN A 161 -12.44 -0.31 -3.99
N MET A 162 -12.98 -1.00 -4.99
CA MET A 162 -13.36 -0.40 -6.27
C MET A 162 -14.40 0.72 -6.13
N TRP A 163 -15.20 0.72 -5.06
CA TRP A 163 -16.17 1.77 -4.76
C TRP A 163 -15.54 3.15 -4.49
N MET A 164 -14.30 3.20 -3.99
CA MET A 164 -13.54 4.45 -3.79
C MET A 164 -12.43 4.64 -4.83
N ALA A 165 -11.73 3.56 -5.22
CA ALA A 165 -10.53 3.62 -6.06
C ALA A 165 -10.78 3.34 -7.55
N GLY A 166 -11.97 2.87 -7.92
CA GLY A 166 -12.23 2.36 -9.28
C GLY A 166 -12.22 3.42 -10.38
N LEU A 167 -12.41 4.70 -10.05
CA LEU A 167 -12.41 5.79 -11.03
C LEU A 167 -10.97 6.22 -11.34
N ARG A 168 -10.50 5.89 -12.55
CA ARG A 168 -9.11 6.07 -12.96
C ARG A 168 -8.72 7.53 -13.18
N GLY A 169 -7.43 7.83 -13.03
CA GLY A 169 -6.83 9.11 -13.41
C GLY A 169 -7.12 10.27 -12.47
N ILE A 170 -7.76 10.01 -11.32
CA ILE A 170 -7.95 11.01 -10.28
C ILE A 170 -6.60 11.24 -9.60
N PRO A 171 -6.08 12.48 -9.57
CA PRO A 171 -4.84 12.76 -8.85
C PRO A 171 -5.04 12.51 -7.35
N PRO A 172 -4.03 11.97 -6.64
CA PRO A 172 -4.10 11.55 -5.24
C PRO A 172 -4.11 12.75 -4.26
N LEU A 173 -5.02 13.70 -4.43
CA LEU A 173 -5.05 14.96 -3.67
C LEU A 173 -5.71 14.77 -2.30
N ILE A 174 -6.81 14.02 -2.26
CA ILE A 174 -7.55 13.76 -1.03
C ILE A 174 -6.85 12.75 -0.12
N ASP A 175 -5.86 12.00 -0.64
CA ASP A 175 -5.10 10.99 0.11
C ASP A 175 -4.29 11.60 1.26
N VAL A 176 -4.08 12.91 1.25
CA VAL A 176 -3.58 13.67 2.42
C VAL A 176 -4.43 13.42 3.67
N VAL A 177 -5.74 13.19 3.52
CA VAL A 177 -6.68 12.92 4.62
C VAL A 177 -7.39 11.57 4.51
N ALA A 178 -7.42 10.95 3.34
CA ALA A 178 -8.17 9.71 3.09
C ALA A 178 -7.33 8.43 3.16
N VAL A 179 -5.99 8.52 3.25
CA VAL A 179 -5.10 7.35 3.14
C VAL A 179 -5.35 6.28 4.20
N THR A 180 -5.74 6.65 5.43
CA THR A 180 -6.07 5.65 6.46
C THR A 180 -7.28 4.83 6.06
N ALA A 181 -8.33 5.45 5.51
CA ALA A 181 -9.50 4.72 4.99
C ALA A 181 -9.10 3.82 3.81
N ALA A 182 -8.30 4.34 2.88
CA ALA A 182 -7.78 3.58 1.75
C ALA A 182 -6.96 2.37 2.23
N ALA A 183 -6.13 2.53 3.26
CA ALA A 183 -5.38 1.42 3.83
C ALA A 183 -6.32 0.45 4.56
N SER A 184 -7.16 0.90 5.48
CA SER A 184 -7.86 0.03 6.43
C SER A 184 -8.99 -0.80 5.82
N THR A 185 -9.67 -0.31 4.78
CA THR A 185 -10.83 -1.02 4.21
C THR A 185 -10.46 -2.30 3.44
N ARG A 186 -9.18 -2.60 3.23
CA ARG A 186 -8.71 -3.88 2.68
C ARG A 186 -9.02 -5.10 3.57
N ASN A 187 -9.37 -4.83 4.83
CA ASN A 187 -9.66 -5.81 5.86
C ASN A 187 -11.05 -5.58 6.46
N ASN A 188 -11.48 -6.56 7.24
CA ASN A 188 -12.54 -6.46 8.23
C ASN A 188 -12.14 -7.29 9.44
N GLY A 189 -11.65 -6.64 10.50
CA GLY A 189 -11.05 -7.35 11.63
C GLY A 189 -9.90 -8.25 11.17
N ALA A 190 -9.97 -9.53 11.54
CA ALA A 190 -9.00 -10.51 11.11
C ALA A 190 -9.15 -10.91 9.64
N ARG A 191 -10.29 -10.70 8.96
CA ARG A 191 -10.47 -11.04 7.53
C ARG A 191 -9.70 -10.05 6.67
N ARG A 192 -8.91 -10.58 5.75
CA ARG A 192 -8.25 -9.81 4.68
C ARG A 192 -8.95 -10.16 3.38
N PHE A 193 -8.91 -9.31 2.37
CA PHE A 193 -9.52 -9.60 1.06
C PHE A 193 -8.49 -9.90 -0.04
N PHE A 194 -7.28 -10.30 0.37
CA PHE A 194 -6.17 -10.48 -0.54
C PHE A 194 -6.26 -11.77 -1.37
N GLN A 195 -5.76 -11.66 -2.60
CA GLN A 195 -5.46 -12.76 -3.49
C GLN A 195 -4.02 -12.65 -3.99
N PRO A 196 -3.31 -13.78 -4.18
CA PRO A 196 -1.96 -13.77 -4.73
C PRO A 196 -2.00 -13.47 -6.23
N ILE A 197 -1.36 -12.39 -6.66
CA ILE A 197 -1.24 -11.96 -8.06
C ILE A 197 0.22 -12.05 -8.49
N LEU A 198 0.48 -12.83 -9.53
CA LEU A 198 1.78 -12.94 -10.19
C LEU A 198 1.89 -11.88 -11.29
N ILE A 199 2.93 -11.06 -11.21
CA ILE A 199 3.19 -9.94 -12.13
C ILE A 199 4.64 -10.04 -12.60
N ASP A 200 4.90 -9.76 -13.88
CA ASP A 200 6.27 -9.72 -14.39
C ASP A 200 7.05 -8.50 -13.86
N ARG A 201 8.36 -8.48 -14.10
CA ARG A 201 9.28 -7.43 -13.63
C ARG A 201 8.87 -6.00 -13.95
N HIS A 202 8.12 -5.79 -15.02
CA HIS A 202 7.76 -4.46 -15.49
C HIS A 202 6.56 -3.86 -14.76
N GLY A 203 5.88 -4.66 -13.93
CA GLY A 203 4.69 -4.23 -13.21
C GLY A 203 3.45 -4.13 -14.08
N ASP A 204 2.39 -3.59 -13.50
CA ASP A 204 1.13 -3.32 -14.19
C ASP A 204 1.34 -2.29 -15.32
N ARG A 205 0.84 -2.58 -16.52
CA ARG A 205 0.99 -1.72 -17.70
C ARG A 205 -0.10 -1.98 -18.74
N GLY A 206 -0.66 -0.92 -19.32
CA GLY A 206 -1.74 -1.06 -20.31
C GLY A 206 -2.85 -1.98 -19.79
N GLU A 207 -3.13 -3.06 -20.52
CA GLU A 207 -4.12 -4.09 -20.14
C GLU A 207 -3.54 -5.23 -19.29
N TYR A 208 -2.24 -5.22 -19.00
CA TYR A 208 -1.59 -6.25 -18.20
C TYR A 208 -1.62 -5.89 -16.71
N PHE A 209 -2.37 -6.67 -15.93
CA PHE A 209 -2.53 -6.54 -14.47
C PHE A 209 -2.17 -7.83 -13.72
N GLY A 210 -1.29 -8.64 -14.31
CA GLY A 210 -0.85 -9.91 -13.75
C GLY A 210 -1.89 -11.04 -13.83
N GLN A 211 -1.60 -12.13 -13.12
CA GLN A 211 -2.40 -13.34 -13.08
C GLN A 211 -2.64 -13.78 -11.63
N ARG A 212 -3.90 -14.00 -11.25
CA ARG A 212 -4.21 -14.60 -9.94
C ARG A 212 -3.69 -16.04 -9.88
N VAL A 213 -2.85 -16.32 -8.90
CA VAL A 213 -2.32 -17.66 -8.64
C VAL A 213 -3.46 -18.55 -8.17
N ASN A 214 -3.55 -19.77 -8.73
CA ASN A 214 -4.56 -20.77 -8.37
C ASN A 214 -6.03 -20.30 -8.53
N ALA A 215 -6.33 -19.52 -9.57
CA ALA A 215 -7.67 -18.97 -9.80
C ALA A 215 -8.74 -19.96 -10.30
N LEU A 216 -8.33 -21.08 -10.92
CA LEU A 216 -9.24 -22.06 -11.52
C LEU A 216 -10.02 -22.85 -10.46
N GLY A 217 -11.29 -23.14 -10.76
CA GLY A 217 -12.20 -23.93 -9.92
C GLY A 217 -13.63 -23.38 -9.99
N ASP A 218 -14.55 -23.99 -9.24
CA ASP A 218 -15.96 -23.61 -9.19
C ASP A 218 -16.32 -22.67 -8.02
N GLY A 219 -15.35 -22.36 -7.14
CA GLY A 219 -15.56 -21.51 -5.97
C GLY A 219 -16.38 -22.19 -4.86
N SER A 220 -16.55 -23.52 -4.91
CA SER A 220 -17.26 -24.28 -3.89
C SER A 220 -16.54 -24.26 -2.53
N ASN A 221 -17.27 -24.55 -1.45
CA ASN A 221 -16.73 -24.53 -0.08
C ASN A 221 -15.51 -25.46 0.08
N GLY A 222 -14.39 -24.90 0.52
CA GLY A 222 -13.10 -25.58 0.68
C GLY A 222 -12.26 -25.69 -0.59
N ALA A 223 -12.80 -25.30 -1.76
CA ALA A 223 -12.04 -25.29 -3.00
C ALA A 223 -10.82 -24.36 -2.90
N ILE A 224 -9.87 -24.57 -3.81
CA ILE A 224 -8.66 -23.74 -3.89
C ILE A 224 -9.01 -22.26 -4.17
N ASN A 225 -10.06 -22.02 -4.95
CA ASN A 225 -10.54 -20.68 -5.30
C ASN A 225 -11.80 -20.26 -4.51
N ASP A 226 -12.10 -20.93 -3.39
CA ASP A 226 -13.20 -20.55 -2.49
C ASP A 226 -13.02 -19.08 -2.01
N PRO A 227 -14.01 -18.20 -2.23
CA PRO A 227 -13.94 -16.78 -1.86
C PRO A 227 -13.87 -16.52 -0.35
N ASN A 228 -14.21 -17.50 0.49
CA ASN A 228 -14.12 -17.39 1.94
C ASN A 228 -12.71 -17.67 2.48
N TRP A 229 -11.83 -18.24 1.65
CA TRP A 229 -10.41 -18.43 1.98
C TRP A 229 -9.59 -17.28 1.46
N ASN A 230 -9.13 -16.46 2.39
CA ASN A 230 -8.50 -15.20 2.06
C ASN A 230 -6.99 -15.24 2.26
N GLY A 231 -6.26 -14.65 1.32
CA GLY A 231 -4.82 -14.48 1.40
C GLY A 231 -4.41 -13.74 2.66
N ARG A 232 -3.35 -14.24 3.30
CA ARG A 232 -2.75 -13.62 4.48
C ARG A 232 -1.37 -13.05 4.13
N ALA A 233 -0.65 -12.52 5.11
CA ALA A 233 0.61 -11.83 4.86
C ALA A 233 1.70 -12.75 4.26
N ASP A 234 2.56 -12.10 3.48
CA ASP A 234 3.84 -12.51 2.89
C ASP A 234 3.82 -13.76 2.00
N PRO A 235 3.63 -13.59 0.68
CA PRO A 235 3.96 -14.63 -0.28
C PRO A 235 5.49 -14.73 -0.43
N ALA A 236 6.00 -15.88 -0.88
CA ALA A 236 7.42 -16.04 -1.19
C ALA A 236 7.63 -16.99 -2.37
N PHE A 237 8.70 -16.77 -3.12
CA PHE A 237 9.15 -17.68 -4.16
C PHE A 237 10.05 -18.79 -3.60
N SER A 238 10.05 -19.96 -4.25
CA SER A 238 11.19 -20.87 -4.15
C SER A 238 12.42 -20.25 -4.80
N LEU A 239 13.61 -20.63 -4.34
CA LEU A 239 14.89 -20.12 -4.87
C LEU A 239 15.02 -20.30 -6.39
N ASP A 240 14.50 -21.41 -6.93
CA ASP A 240 14.50 -21.70 -8.37
C ASP A 240 13.39 -20.98 -9.16
N GLY A 241 12.58 -20.15 -8.49
CA GLY A 241 11.47 -19.40 -9.07
C GLY A 241 10.25 -20.23 -9.50
N THR A 242 10.25 -21.56 -9.35
CA THR A 242 9.21 -22.43 -9.91
C THR A 242 7.96 -22.58 -9.04
N LYS A 243 8.02 -22.12 -7.79
CA LYS A 243 6.94 -22.29 -6.82
C LYS A 243 6.72 -20.99 -6.05
N ILE A 244 5.48 -20.81 -5.61
CA ILE A 244 5.08 -19.72 -4.73
C ILE A 244 4.44 -20.35 -3.49
N VAL A 245 4.93 -19.98 -2.31
CA VAL A 245 4.26 -20.27 -1.04
C VAL A 245 3.46 -19.04 -0.61
N TYR A 246 2.26 -19.28 -0.13
CA TYR A 246 1.41 -18.30 0.53
C TYR A 246 0.50 -19.05 1.50
N TRP A 247 -0.21 -18.33 2.36
CA TRP A 247 -1.19 -18.97 3.24
C TRP A 247 -2.50 -18.21 3.23
N GLN A 248 -3.55 -18.94 3.57
CA GLN A 248 -4.91 -18.43 3.64
C GLN A 248 -5.52 -18.80 4.98
N ALA A 249 -6.50 -18.00 5.41
CA ALA A 249 -7.41 -18.39 6.46
C ALA A 249 -8.85 -18.31 5.95
N LEU A 250 -9.67 -19.23 6.46
CA LEU A 250 -11.10 -19.15 6.34
C LEU A 250 -11.60 -17.93 7.12
N VAL A 251 -12.62 -17.26 6.59
CA VAL A 251 -13.33 -16.21 7.31
C VAL A 251 -14.02 -16.81 8.54
N SER A 252 -13.86 -16.17 9.69
CA SER A 252 -14.43 -16.61 10.97
C SER A 252 -14.99 -15.44 11.76
N ALA A 253 -15.87 -15.73 12.72
CA ALA A 253 -16.58 -14.71 13.48
C ALA A 253 -15.61 -13.83 14.27
N PRO A 254 -15.85 -12.51 14.38
CA PRO A 254 -17.02 -11.77 13.90
C PRO A 254 -16.89 -11.22 12.46
N ALA A 255 -15.87 -11.61 11.68
CA ALA A 255 -15.52 -10.98 10.41
C ALA A 255 -16.33 -11.49 9.19
N CYS A 256 -17.41 -12.23 9.41
CA CYS A 256 -18.24 -12.82 8.36
C CYS A 256 -19.34 -11.89 7.84
N GLY A 257 -19.52 -10.72 8.48
CA GLY A 257 -20.58 -9.75 8.22
C GLY A 257 -21.06 -9.17 9.55
N GLY A 258 -21.50 -7.90 9.57
CA GLY A 258 -21.87 -7.17 10.78
C GLY A 258 -23.10 -7.69 11.54
N GLU A 259 -23.83 -6.80 12.23
CA GLU A 259 -24.91 -7.17 13.17
C GLU A 259 -25.99 -8.12 12.62
N ALA A 260 -26.13 -8.22 11.29
CA ALA A 260 -26.79 -9.34 10.64
C ALA A 260 -25.82 -10.53 10.54
N LEU A 261 -25.86 -11.42 11.55
CA LEU A 261 -25.14 -12.69 11.66
C LEU A 261 -25.24 -13.52 10.37
N MET A 262 -24.42 -13.25 9.36
CA MET A 262 -24.13 -14.25 8.34
C MET A 262 -23.36 -15.36 9.05
N GLU A 263 -23.92 -16.56 9.06
CA GLU A 263 -23.23 -17.73 9.61
C GLU A 263 -21.89 -17.86 8.90
N CYS A 264 -20.81 -17.87 9.67
CA CYS A 264 -19.50 -18.12 9.13
C CYS A 264 -19.47 -19.52 8.52
N PRO A 265 -18.81 -19.69 7.37
CA PRO A 265 -18.68 -21.01 6.76
C PRO A 265 -17.95 -21.95 7.71
N GLU A 266 -18.48 -23.15 7.88
CA GLU A 266 -17.75 -24.23 8.54
C GLU A 266 -16.64 -24.75 7.63
N SER A 267 -15.46 -25.00 8.21
CA SER A 267 -14.35 -25.55 7.46
C SER A 267 -14.61 -27.00 7.04
N THR A 268 -14.51 -27.26 5.74
CA THR A 268 -14.53 -28.61 5.17
C THR A 268 -13.17 -29.31 5.25
N ALA A 269 -12.14 -28.64 5.76
CA ALA A 269 -10.81 -29.21 5.90
C ALA A 269 -10.78 -30.28 7.00
N GLN A 270 -9.93 -31.29 6.83
CA GLN A 270 -9.75 -32.36 7.82
C GLN A 270 -9.47 -31.78 9.22
N GLY A 271 -10.32 -32.14 10.18
CA GLY A 271 -10.21 -31.67 11.57
C GLY A 271 -10.67 -30.23 11.78
N GLY A 272 -11.45 -29.63 10.87
CA GLY A 272 -12.03 -28.30 11.02
C GLY A 272 -11.00 -27.16 10.95
N ARG A 273 -9.85 -27.38 10.31
CA ARG A 273 -8.77 -26.38 10.23
C ARG A 273 -9.22 -25.14 9.46
N GLU A 274 -9.00 -23.97 10.02
CA GLU A 274 -9.35 -22.68 9.39
C GLU A 274 -8.15 -22.00 8.71
N TYR A 275 -7.01 -22.70 8.63
CA TYR A 275 -5.77 -22.20 8.06
C TYR A 275 -5.19 -23.22 7.08
N ARG A 276 -4.67 -22.73 5.95
CA ARG A 276 -3.97 -23.57 4.97
C ARG A 276 -2.74 -22.86 4.40
N VAL A 277 -1.65 -23.62 4.29
CA VAL A 277 -0.47 -23.22 3.55
C VAL A 277 -0.57 -23.78 2.14
N MET A 278 -0.37 -22.92 1.16
CA MET A 278 -0.48 -23.21 -0.26
C MET A 278 0.91 -23.25 -0.86
N LEU A 279 1.20 -24.28 -1.65
CA LEU A 279 2.40 -24.36 -2.49
C LEU A 279 1.96 -24.43 -3.95
N ALA A 280 1.90 -23.28 -4.60
CA ALA A 280 1.57 -23.19 -6.02
C ALA A 280 2.79 -23.57 -6.86
N LYS A 281 2.61 -24.49 -7.81
CA LYS A 281 3.63 -24.84 -8.81
C LYS A 281 3.33 -24.11 -10.11
N LEU A 282 4.28 -23.32 -10.59
CA LEU A 282 4.16 -22.58 -11.85
C LEU A 282 4.48 -23.52 -13.01
N LYS A 283 3.44 -24.03 -13.69
CA LYS A 283 3.55 -25.12 -14.68
C LYS A 283 4.49 -24.81 -15.84
N ASP A 284 4.46 -23.56 -16.31
CA ASP A 284 5.20 -23.14 -17.49
C ASP A 284 6.61 -22.61 -17.14
N ARG A 285 6.82 -22.22 -15.88
CA ARG A 285 8.11 -21.71 -15.42
C ARG A 285 9.10 -22.84 -15.18
N LYS A 286 10.31 -22.68 -15.70
CA LYS A 286 11.43 -23.60 -15.47
C LYS A 286 12.32 -23.07 -14.35
N SER A 287 13.07 -23.99 -13.75
CA SER A 287 14.10 -23.62 -12.78
C SER A 287 15.10 -22.70 -13.46
N VAL A 288 15.37 -21.58 -12.80
CA VAL A 288 16.38 -20.60 -13.21
C VAL A 288 17.57 -20.68 -12.26
N PRO A 289 18.81 -20.46 -12.75
CA PRO A 289 19.94 -20.24 -11.86
C PRO A 289 19.74 -18.94 -11.09
N LEU A 290 20.30 -18.87 -9.88
CA LEU A 290 20.31 -17.64 -9.09
C LEU A 290 21.11 -16.58 -9.84
N LYS A 291 20.56 -15.36 -9.91
CA LYS A 291 21.32 -14.19 -10.38
C LYS A 291 22.38 -13.81 -9.33
N ASP A 292 23.44 -13.17 -9.79
CA ASP A 292 24.42 -12.58 -8.88
C ASP A 292 23.73 -11.53 -8.02
N VAL A 293 23.98 -11.63 -6.71
CA VAL A 293 23.45 -10.68 -5.75
C VAL A 293 24.18 -9.35 -5.90
N TYR A 294 23.40 -8.28 -5.99
CA TYR A 294 23.90 -6.93 -6.04
C TYR A 294 24.55 -6.56 -4.70
N LYS A 295 25.79 -6.06 -4.75
CA LYS A 295 26.51 -5.61 -3.55
C LYS A 295 26.14 -4.17 -3.27
N VAL A 296 25.21 -3.99 -2.35
CA VAL A 296 24.74 -2.67 -1.92
C VAL A 296 25.79 -1.95 -1.06
N PRO A 297 25.89 -0.61 -1.14
CA PRO A 297 26.74 0.17 -0.26
C PRO A 297 26.12 0.30 1.14
N ASP A 298 26.96 0.41 2.16
CA ASP A 298 26.52 0.64 3.55
C ASP A 298 25.71 1.97 3.70
N TYR A 299 25.96 2.96 2.84
CA TYR A 299 25.22 4.21 2.78
C TYR A 299 24.67 4.46 1.38
N LEU A 300 23.36 4.73 1.29
CA LEU A 300 22.71 5.03 0.02
C LEU A 300 22.86 6.53 -0.26
N THR A 301 23.31 6.89 -1.47
CA THR A 301 23.67 8.29 -1.81
C THR A 301 22.50 9.27 -1.79
N TRP A 302 21.28 8.77 -1.95
CA TRP A 302 20.06 9.58 -1.87
C TRP A 302 19.40 9.54 -0.48
N ALA A 303 19.75 8.57 0.38
CA ALA A 303 19.12 8.44 1.69
C ALA A 303 19.81 9.32 2.74
N THR A 304 19.14 9.54 3.87
CA THR A 304 19.70 10.33 4.97
C THR A 304 20.44 9.43 5.95
N PRO A 305 21.75 9.60 6.19
CA PRO A 305 22.45 8.88 7.24
C PRO A 305 21.79 9.12 8.61
N PHE A 306 21.52 8.05 9.34
CA PHE A 306 20.75 8.10 10.57
C PHE A 306 21.53 7.52 11.73
N LYS A 307 21.63 8.29 12.82
CA LYS A 307 22.16 7.82 14.09
C LYS A 307 20.99 7.56 15.05
N PRO A 308 20.87 6.37 15.65
CA PRO A 308 19.85 6.10 16.66
C PRO A 308 19.81 7.16 17.76
N GLY A 309 18.60 7.60 18.10
CA GLY A 309 18.35 8.73 19.02
C GLY A 309 18.39 10.11 18.37
N SER A 310 18.68 10.22 17.07
CA SER A 310 18.54 11.49 16.34
C SER A 310 17.08 11.89 16.22
N LEU A 311 16.82 13.21 16.19
CA LEU A 311 15.50 13.73 15.87
C LEU A 311 15.09 13.30 14.46
N LEU A 312 13.85 12.86 14.33
CA LEU A 312 13.28 12.53 13.04
C LEU A 312 12.86 13.80 12.33
N PRO A 313 13.06 13.89 11.00
CA PRO A 313 12.55 15.00 10.23
C PRO A 313 11.02 15.01 10.29
N SER A 314 10.43 16.20 10.25
CA SER A 314 8.99 16.32 10.03
C SER A 314 8.67 15.75 8.64
N ARG A 315 7.64 14.89 8.54
CA ARG A 315 7.15 14.45 7.23
C ARG A 315 6.58 15.65 6.49
N LEU A 316 6.69 15.59 5.17
CA LEU A 316 6.37 16.69 4.30
C LEU A 316 4.87 17.01 4.34
N ILE A 317 4.54 18.21 4.81
CA ILE A 317 3.17 18.70 4.94
C ILE A 317 2.96 19.73 3.84
N VAL A 318 1.98 19.48 2.96
CA VAL A 318 1.50 20.52 2.04
C VAL A 318 0.84 21.61 2.89
N PRO A 319 1.27 22.87 2.79
CA PRO A 319 0.72 23.92 3.64
C PRO A 319 -0.76 24.19 3.30
N PRO A 320 -1.59 24.53 4.30
CA PRO A 320 -2.96 24.96 4.05
C PRO A 320 -3.00 26.11 3.03
N GLY A 321 -3.98 26.09 2.13
CA GLY A 321 -4.09 27.08 1.08
C GLY A 321 -4.96 26.64 -0.08
N ASN A 322 -5.12 27.55 -1.04
CA ASN A 322 -5.82 27.31 -2.29
C ASN A 322 -4.78 27.23 -3.42
N TYR A 323 -4.83 26.16 -4.19
CA TYR A 323 -3.88 25.87 -5.25
C TYR A 323 -4.58 25.43 -6.54
N THR A 324 -3.85 25.51 -7.64
CA THR A 324 -4.24 24.98 -8.94
C THR A 324 -3.23 23.93 -9.38
N LEU A 325 -3.73 22.74 -9.68
CA LEU A 325 -2.98 21.68 -10.35
C LEU A 325 -3.41 21.68 -11.81
N CYS A 326 -2.50 22.00 -12.73
CA CYS A 326 -2.77 21.88 -14.16
C CYS A 326 -2.67 20.40 -14.58
N GLY A 327 -3.62 19.92 -15.38
CA GLY A 327 -3.48 18.61 -16.00
C GLY A 327 -2.33 18.59 -17.01
N GLN A 328 -1.67 17.44 -17.18
CA GLN A 328 -0.58 17.30 -18.15
C GLN A 328 -1.04 17.47 -19.61
N VAL A 329 -2.31 17.17 -19.89
CA VAL A 329 -2.92 17.26 -21.23
C VAL A 329 -3.87 18.46 -21.32
N SER A 330 -4.81 18.58 -20.38
CA SER A 330 -5.80 19.67 -20.39
C SER A 330 -6.37 20.00 -19.01
N GLY A 331 -7.01 21.17 -18.95
CA GLY A 331 -7.79 21.61 -17.79
C GLY A 331 -6.97 21.73 -16.51
N TYR A 332 -7.68 21.76 -15.39
CA TYR A 332 -7.08 21.94 -14.08
C TYR A 332 -7.97 21.42 -12.95
N ALA A 333 -7.35 21.18 -11.80
CA ALA A 333 -8.02 20.95 -10.53
C ALA A 333 -7.74 22.14 -9.60
N GLN A 334 -8.80 22.73 -9.04
CA GLN A 334 -8.71 23.70 -7.96
C GLN A 334 -8.74 22.97 -6.64
N VAL A 335 -7.67 23.08 -5.86
CA VAL A 335 -7.44 22.31 -4.64
C VAL A 335 -7.42 23.24 -3.44
N ARG A 336 -8.10 22.87 -2.37
CA ARG A 336 -8.11 23.58 -1.10
C ARG A 336 -7.66 22.63 -0.01
N PHE A 337 -6.45 22.85 0.49
CA PHE A 337 -5.95 22.19 1.69
C PHE A 337 -6.34 23.03 2.90
N ILE A 338 -7.17 22.49 3.78
CA ILE A 338 -7.76 23.21 4.92
C ILE A 338 -7.25 22.56 6.21
N GLY A 339 -6.79 23.41 7.13
CA GLY A 339 -6.20 23.01 8.40
C GLY A 339 -5.41 24.13 9.05
N GLU A 340 -4.97 23.92 10.29
CA GLU A 340 -4.10 24.85 11.02
C GLU A 340 -2.69 24.25 11.17
N VAL A 341 -2.54 23.28 12.08
CA VAL A 341 -1.28 22.55 12.33
C VAL A 341 -1.10 21.40 11.33
N SER A 342 -2.19 20.75 10.96
CA SER A 342 -2.24 19.69 9.96
C SER A 342 -3.46 19.88 9.06
N ILE A 343 -3.38 19.35 7.83
CA ILE A 343 -4.53 19.30 6.94
C ILE A 343 -5.53 18.29 7.48
N ASN A 344 -6.77 18.73 7.66
CA ASN A 344 -7.88 17.89 8.10
C ASN A 344 -9.04 17.89 7.11
N ARG A 345 -9.00 18.74 6.08
CA ARG A 345 -9.97 18.72 4.99
C ARG A 345 -9.31 19.07 3.67
N VAL A 346 -9.70 18.35 2.62
CA VAL A 346 -9.28 18.59 1.25
C VAL A 346 -10.51 18.71 0.37
N ALA A 347 -10.64 19.83 -0.34
CA ALA A 347 -11.68 20.01 -1.34
C ALA A 347 -11.05 20.22 -2.72
N VAL A 348 -11.57 19.54 -3.73
CA VAL A 348 -11.06 19.55 -5.10
C VAL A 348 -12.22 19.80 -6.07
N ASN A 349 -12.04 20.69 -7.02
CA ASN A 349 -12.95 20.89 -8.15
C ASN A 349 -12.18 20.70 -9.46
N TYR A 350 -12.61 19.74 -10.28
CA TYR A 350 -12.02 19.39 -11.56
C TYR A 350 -12.77 20.10 -12.68
N THR A 351 -12.02 20.80 -13.55
CA THR A 351 -12.55 21.42 -14.78
C THR A 351 -11.71 20.94 -15.95
N ASP A 352 -12.31 20.05 -16.74
CA ASP A 352 -11.71 19.38 -17.90
C ASP A 352 -10.29 18.83 -17.63
N TYR A 353 -10.06 18.36 -16.41
CA TYR A 353 -8.76 17.89 -15.96
C TYR A 353 -8.37 16.59 -16.65
N ALA A 354 -7.19 16.55 -17.25
CA ALA A 354 -6.65 15.35 -17.88
C ALA A 354 -5.12 15.30 -17.75
N ASP A 355 -4.61 14.18 -17.24
CA ASP A 355 -3.18 13.83 -17.30
C ASP A 355 -2.87 12.80 -18.40
N GLY A 356 -3.88 12.07 -18.87
CA GLY A 356 -3.80 11.14 -19.99
C GLY A 356 -4.62 11.61 -21.19
N GLU A 357 -4.32 11.10 -22.38
CA GLU A 357 -4.97 11.52 -23.63
C GLU A 357 -6.38 10.94 -23.82
N ASP A 358 -6.76 9.92 -23.03
CA ASP A 358 -7.95 9.12 -23.24
C ASP A 358 -9.13 9.49 -22.34
N TYR A 359 -8.96 10.36 -21.35
CA TYR A 359 -10.01 10.74 -20.41
C TYR A 359 -9.98 12.22 -20.01
N VAL A 360 -11.13 12.71 -19.56
CA VAL A 360 -11.31 14.03 -18.94
C VAL A 360 -12.13 13.88 -17.66
N LEU A 361 -11.72 14.54 -16.58
CA LEU A 361 -12.42 14.57 -15.30
C LEU A 361 -13.09 15.92 -15.09
N ASN A 362 -14.36 15.86 -14.67
CA ASN A 362 -15.16 17.01 -14.26
C ASN A 362 -15.90 16.70 -12.96
N GLY A 363 -16.12 17.71 -12.12
CA GLY A 363 -16.87 17.58 -10.88
C GLY A 363 -16.02 17.83 -9.64
N TYR A 364 -16.37 17.26 -8.49
CA TYR A 364 -15.71 17.62 -7.23
C TYR A 364 -15.59 16.47 -6.23
N GLU A 365 -14.66 16.63 -5.30
CA GLU A 365 -14.52 15.84 -4.06
C GLU A 365 -14.27 16.78 -2.87
N ASP A 366 -14.85 16.47 -1.72
CA ASP A 366 -14.64 17.20 -0.47
C ASP A 366 -14.58 16.18 0.67
N VAL A 367 -13.41 16.05 1.28
CA VAL A 367 -13.13 15.04 2.30
C VAL A 367 -12.62 15.72 3.56
N THR A 368 -13.28 15.50 4.68
CA THR A 368 -12.83 15.91 6.01
C THR A 368 -12.48 14.68 6.82
N VAL A 369 -11.37 14.71 7.54
CA VAL A 369 -11.00 13.71 8.54
C VAL A 369 -10.99 14.35 9.93
N SER A 370 -11.53 13.64 10.90
CA SER A 370 -11.43 14.01 12.31
C SER A 370 -10.93 12.83 13.14
N ILE A 371 -9.95 13.11 13.99
CA ILE A 371 -9.38 12.16 14.94
C ILE A 371 -9.86 12.58 16.33
N THR A 372 -10.38 11.62 17.11
CA THR A 372 -10.87 11.91 18.47
C THR A 372 -9.90 11.33 19.52
N PRO A 373 -9.07 12.16 20.18
CA PRO A 373 -8.21 11.68 21.27
C PRO A 373 -9.01 10.99 22.38
N PRO A 374 -8.48 9.92 23.00
CA PRO A 374 -7.14 9.35 22.84
C PRO A 374 -7.00 8.34 21.68
N LYS A 375 -8.06 8.11 20.87
CA LYS A 375 -8.05 7.14 19.78
C LYS A 375 -7.37 7.71 18.53
N VAL A 376 -6.05 7.81 18.58
CA VAL A 376 -5.25 8.41 17.48
C VAL A 376 -5.23 7.58 16.20
N TRP A 377 -5.72 6.34 16.23
CA TRP A 377 -5.83 5.45 15.07
C TRP A 377 -7.26 5.35 14.52
N GLU A 378 -8.25 5.99 15.16
CA GLU A 378 -9.64 6.02 14.71
C GLU A 378 -9.89 7.29 13.92
N ASP A 379 -10.14 7.11 12.62
CA ASP A 379 -10.49 8.19 11.70
C ASP A 379 -12.01 8.21 11.49
N LYS A 380 -12.57 9.42 11.54
CA LYS A 380 -13.92 9.70 11.08
C LYS A 380 -13.83 10.58 9.84
N LEU A 381 -14.28 10.05 8.71
CA LEU A 381 -14.27 10.73 7.43
C LEU A 381 -15.68 11.18 7.06
N ASP A 382 -15.82 12.43 6.64
CA ASP A 382 -16.99 12.95 5.95
C ASP A 382 -16.59 13.22 4.50
N TRP A 383 -17.21 12.52 3.56
CA TRP A 383 -16.86 12.57 2.14
C TRP A 383 -18.07 12.92 1.29
N TYR A 384 -17.92 13.94 0.44
CA TYR A 384 -18.83 14.28 -0.64
C TYR A 384 -18.12 14.18 -1.99
N SER A 385 -18.74 13.55 -2.99
CA SER A 385 -18.16 13.38 -4.32
C SER A 385 -19.24 13.42 -5.39
N ASP A 386 -18.95 14.10 -6.50
CA ASP A 386 -19.65 13.92 -7.77
C ASP A 386 -18.65 14.17 -8.90
N ILE A 387 -17.90 13.13 -9.25
CA ILE A 387 -16.95 13.15 -10.36
C ILE A 387 -17.54 12.36 -11.51
N VAL A 388 -17.38 12.92 -12.71
CA VAL A 388 -17.68 12.28 -13.98
C VAL A 388 -16.39 12.18 -14.79
N GLN A 389 -16.10 10.98 -15.30
CA GLN A 389 -15.07 10.75 -16.29
C GLN A 389 -15.70 10.57 -17.67
N THR A 390 -15.19 11.32 -18.63
CA THR A 390 -15.59 11.24 -20.04
C THR A 390 -14.41 10.76 -20.88
N ARG A 391 -14.65 9.80 -21.78
CA ARG A 391 -13.70 9.34 -22.80
C ARG A 391 -14.34 9.46 -24.16
N PHE A 392 -13.66 10.08 -25.13
CA PHE A 392 -14.18 10.30 -26.49
C PHE A 392 -15.61 10.91 -26.53
N GLY A 393 -15.91 11.82 -25.59
CA GLY A 393 -17.22 12.48 -25.47
C GLY A 393 -18.33 11.64 -24.81
N LEU A 394 -18.04 10.42 -24.36
CA LEU A 394 -18.99 9.56 -23.63
C LEU A 394 -18.62 9.45 -22.16
N VAL A 395 -19.62 9.53 -21.28
CA VAL A 395 -19.40 9.25 -19.84
C VAL A 395 -19.10 7.76 -19.69
N THR A 396 -17.90 7.44 -19.24
CA THR A 396 -17.45 6.05 -19.05
C THR A 396 -17.41 5.64 -17.60
N ALA A 397 -17.32 6.60 -16.67
CA ALA A 397 -17.28 6.28 -15.25
C ALA A 397 -17.70 7.48 -14.38
N THR A 398 -18.17 7.20 -13.16
CA THR A 398 -18.56 8.21 -12.17
C THR A 398 -18.18 7.78 -10.76
N LYS A 399 -17.86 8.73 -9.87
CA LYS A 399 -17.66 8.49 -8.43
C LYS A 399 -18.52 9.47 -7.65
N ARG A 400 -19.56 8.94 -6.98
CA ARG A 400 -20.66 9.75 -6.45
C ARG A 400 -21.04 9.36 -5.04
N THR A 401 -21.31 10.37 -4.23
CA THR A 401 -22.05 10.23 -2.98
C THR A 401 -23.53 10.59 -3.17
N ARG A 402 -24.36 10.21 -2.20
CA ARG A 402 -25.70 10.81 -2.08
C ARG A 402 -25.59 12.22 -1.48
N ALA A 403 -26.73 12.92 -1.40
CA ALA A 403 -26.82 14.29 -0.90
C ALA A 403 -26.39 14.42 0.58
N ASP A 404 -26.60 13.39 1.39
CA ASP A 404 -26.15 13.31 2.78
C ASP A 404 -24.63 13.08 2.89
N GLY A 405 -24.02 12.46 1.87
CA GLY A 405 -22.59 12.18 1.79
C GLY A 405 -22.27 10.71 2.05
N PHE A 406 -21.00 10.44 2.36
CA PHE A 406 -20.49 9.19 2.88
C PHE A 406 -19.70 9.47 4.16
N HIS A 407 -20.07 8.80 5.24
CA HIS A 407 -19.50 9.01 6.56
C HIS A 407 -18.89 7.71 7.05
N LEU A 408 -17.57 7.64 7.19
CA LEU A 408 -16.85 6.43 7.60
C LEU A 408 -16.22 6.64 8.96
N ARG A 409 -16.41 5.68 9.86
CA ARG A 409 -15.58 5.49 11.05
C ARG A 409 -14.76 4.22 10.87
N ILE A 410 -13.44 4.35 10.95
CA ILE A 410 -12.55 3.19 10.84
C ILE A 410 -11.33 3.37 11.72
N ASP A 411 -10.92 2.29 12.39
CA ASP A 411 -9.72 2.27 13.20
C ASP A 411 -8.62 1.47 12.49
N ALA A 412 -7.43 2.06 12.36
CA ALA A 412 -6.32 1.49 11.60
C ALA A 412 -5.78 0.17 12.20
N MET A 413 -6.03 -0.07 13.49
CA MET A 413 -5.57 -1.25 14.22
C MET A 413 -6.58 -2.40 14.17
N THR A 414 -7.88 -2.10 14.08
CA THR A 414 -8.94 -3.13 14.05
C THR A 414 -9.57 -3.32 12.67
N ASN A 415 -9.54 -2.30 11.82
CA ASN A 415 -10.07 -2.30 10.46
C ASN A 415 -11.53 -2.75 10.33
N VAL A 416 -12.38 -2.45 11.32
CA VAL A 416 -13.82 -2.71 11.22
C VAL A 416 -14.46 -1.58 10.41
N PHE A 417 -15.11 -1.93 9.30
CA PHE A 417 -15.81 -0.97 8.45
C PHE A 417 -17.12 -0.54 9.10
N ASP A 418 -17.32 0.75 9.32
CA ASP A 418 -18.56 1.28 9.88
C ASP A 418 -18.90 2.63 9.24
N ALA A 419 -19.89 2.63 8.35
CA ALA A 419 -20.27 3.80 7.59
C ALA A 419 -21.77 4.09 7.60
N ASN A 420 -22.11 5.35 7.32
CA ASN A 420 -23.45 5.81 6.97
C ASN A 420 -23.39 6.61 5.66
N GLY A 421 -24.53 6.78 4.99
CA GLY A 421 -24.58 7.39 3.66
C GLY A 421 -24.06 6.44 2.57
N THR A 422 -23.70 6.97 1.40
CA THR A 422 -23.24 6.13 0.29
C THR A 422 -22.13 6.79 -0.51
N LEU A 423 -21.09 6.03 -0.88
CA LEU A 423 -20.14 6.32 -1.94
C LEU A 423 -20.18 5.16 -2.95
N THR A 424 -20.32 5.50 -4.22
CA THR A 424 -20.41 4.52 -5.30
C THR A 424 -19.53 4.97 -6.46
N THR A 425 -18.75 4.02 -6.99
CA THR A 425 -18.08 4.19 -8.27
C THR A 425 -18.77 3.33 -9.34
N THR A 426 -19.02 3.87 -10.51
CA THR A 426 -19.51 3.15 -11.69
C THR A 426 -18.46 3.22 -12.78
N VAL A 427 -18.10 2.09 -13.38
CA VAL A 427 -17.17 2.00 -14.52
C VAL A 427 -17.81 1.15 -15.60
N GLY A 428 -18.05 1.75 -16.77
CA GLY A 428 -18.93 1.18 -17.79
C GLY A 428 -20.30 0.84 -17.20
N ASP A 429 -20.72 -0.41 -17.34
CA ASP A 429 -21.98 -0.91 -16.80
C ASP A 429 -21.87 -1.44 -15.36
N LYS A 430 -20.66 -1.51 -14.80
CA LYS A 430 -20.43 -2.11 -13.47
C LYS A 430 -20.47 -1.05 -12.39
N LYS A 431 -21.33 -1.27 -11.38
CA LYS A 431 -21.49 -0.43 -10.20
C LYS A 431 -20.82 -1.08 -8.98
N TYR A 432 -19.96 -0.32 -8.31
CA TYR A 432 -19.24 -0.72 -7.11
C TYR A 432 -19.73 0.10 -5.92
N GLY A 433 -20.39 -0.56 -4.97
CA GLY A 433 -20.84 0.04 -3.71
C GLY A 433 -19.87 -0.25 -2.57
N GLN A 434 -19.89 0.59 -1.54
CA GLN A 434 -19.12 0.34 -0.33
C GLN A 434 -19.52 -0.98 0.37
N PRO A 435 -18.67 -1.53 1.25
CA PRO A 435 -19.03 -2.66 2.11
C PRO A 435 -20.23 -2.38 3.02
N VAL A 436 -20.86 -3.44 3.50
CA VAL A 436 -21.79 -3.36 4.64
C VAL A 436 -20.99 -3.16 5.93
N ASN A 437 -21.57 -2.53 6.94
CA ASN A 437 -20.91 -2.36 8.23
C ASN A 437 -20.56 -3.72 8.84
N GLY A 438 -19.32 -3.84 9.32
CA GLY A 438 -18.78 -5.10 9.84
C GLY A 438 -18.52 -6.18 8.79
N GLU A 439 -18.48 -5.86 7.50
CA GLU A 439 -18.15 -6.80 6.41
C GLU A 439 -16.79 -6.53 5.77
#